data_AF-A0A967WH06-F1
#
_entry.id   AF-A0A967WH06-F1
#
_cell.length_a   1.000
_cell.length_b   1.000
_cell.length_c   1.000
_cell.angle_alpha   90.00
_cell.angle_beta   90.00
_cell.angle_gamma   90.00
#
_symmetry.space_group_name_H-M   'P 1'
#
loop_
_entity.id
_entity.type
_entity.pdbx_description
1 polymer ?
#
loop_
_entity_poly.entity_id
_entity_poly.type
_entity_poly.pdbx_seq_one_letter_code
_entity_poly.pdbx_strand_id
1 'polypeptide(L)' 'DCFSITELVTMEDLHISERGGAVKDVMDGFFDLDGGIPCQPDGGLKCFGHPIGASGLRMLYEMYLQLHGRAGE' A
#
# COMPACT_ATOMS: atom_id res chain seq x y z
N ASP A 1 -3.73 -5.63 1.60
CA ASP A 1 -3.91 -6.31 0.31
C ASP A 1 -3.77 -7.84 0.37
N CYS A 2 -4.33 -8.55 1.37
CA CYS A 2 -4.30 -10.04 1.36
C CYS A 2 -5.02 -10.63 0.11
N PHE A 3 -5.94 -9.85 -0.45
CA PHE A 3 -6.43 -9.95 -1.81
C PHE A 3 -6.46 -8.56 -2.44
N SER A 4 -6.34 -8.46 -3.77
CA SER A 4 -6.35 -7.15 -4.46
C SER A 4 -7.59 -6.31 -4.12
N ILE A 5 -8.76 -6.94 -4.03
CA ILE A 5 -10.00 -6.24 -3.67
C ILE A 5 -9.96 -5.60 -2.28
N THR A 6 -9.22 -6.19 -1.33
CA THR A 6 -9.12 -5.64 0.04
C THR A 6 -8.35 -4.33 0.07
N GLU A 7 -7.41 -4.15 -0.84
CA GLU A 7 -6.65 -2.91 -0.97
C GLU A 7 -7.55 -1.76 -1.44
N LEU A 8 -8.34 -1.99 -2.48
CA LEU A 8 -9.30 -1.02 -3.00
C LEU A 8 -10.30 -0.58 -1.93
N VAL A 9 -10.90 -1.54 -1.19
CA VAL A 9 -11.83 -1.22 -0.10
C VAL A 9 -11.13 -0.42 1.00
N THR A 10 -9.89 -0.76 1.34
CA THR A 10 -9.12 -0.03 2.36
C THR A 10 -8.81 1.40 1.93
N MET A 11 -8.49 1.64 0.66
CA MET A 11 -8.25 2.99 0.12
C MET A 11 -9.49 3.89 0.28
N GLU A 12 -10.68 3.32 0.08
CA GLU A 12 -11.97 4.00 0.26
C GLU A 12 -12.32 4.21 1.76
N ASP A 13 -12.12 3.18 2.58
CA ASP A 13 -12.40 3.23 4.03
C ASP A 13 -11.47 4.20 4.78
N LEU A 14 -10.23 4.39 4.28
CA LEU A 14 -9.29 5.40 4.77
C LEU A 14 -9.57 6.80 4.21
N HIS A 15 -10.58 6.96 3.35
CA HIS A 15 -10.94 8.21 2.69
C HIS A 15 -9.79 8.85 1.88
N ILE A 16 -8.88 8.02 1.37
CA ILE A 16 -7.86 8.45 0.41
C ILE A 16 -8.49 8.54 -0.98
N SER A 17 -9.34 7.55 -1.30
CA SER A 17 -10.19 7.55 -2.48
C SER A 17 -11.66 7.74 -2.09
N GLU A 18 -12.42 8.38 -2.97
CA GLU A 18 -13.87 8.43 -2.85
C GLU A 18 -14.48 7.03 -2.96
N ARG A 19 -15.69 6.84 -2.43
CA ARG A 19 -16.36 5.53 -2.49
C ARG A 19 -16.61 5.09 -3.94
N GLY A 20 -16.14 3.90 -4.31
CA GLY A 20 -16.11 3.38 -5.67
C GLY A 20 -15.04 4.02 -6.59
N GLY A 21 -14.22 4.94 -6.07
CA GLY A 21 -13.21 5.68 -6.83
C GLY A 21 -11.83 5.04 -6.86
N ALA A 22 -11.52 4.12 -5.93
CA ALA A 22 -10.16 3.59 -5.76
C ALA A 22 -9.61 2.91 -7.02
N VAL A 23 -10.46 2.25 -7.82
CA VAL A 23 -10.03 1.64 -9.09
C VAL A 23 -9.51 2.70 -10.06
N LYS A 24 -10.18 3.84 -10.18
CA LYS A 24 -9.75 4.91 -11.07
C LYS A 24 -8.42 5.49 -10.60
N ASP A 25 -8.29 5.76 -9.30
CA ASP A 25 -7.07 6.34 -8.73
C ASP A 25 -5.86 5.40 -8.92
N VAL A 26 -6.05 4.08 -8.74
CA VAL A 26 -5.02 3.07 -9.05
C VAL A 26 -4.66 3.08 -10.54
N MET A 27 -5.65 3.09 -11.44
CA MET A 27 -5.40 3.07 -12.88
C MET A 27 -4.77 4.38 -13.41
N ASP A 28 -5.01 5.49 -12.73
CA ASP A 28 -4.40 6.79 -13.00
C ASP A 28 -2.99 6.94 -12.40
N GLY A 29 -2.48 5.91 -11.70
CA GLY A 29 -1.15 5.87 -11.10
C GLY A 29 -1.01 6.67 -9.81
N PHE A 30 -2.12 7.07 -9.16
CA PHE A 30 -2.06 7.86 -7.93
C PHE A 30 -1.33 7.14 -6.78
N PHE A 31 -1.40 5.81 -6.77
CA PHE A 31 -0.79 4.94 -5.75
C PHE A 31 0.54 4.32 -6.18
N ASP A 32 1.03 4.62 -7.39
CA ASP A 32 2.32 4.14 -7.87
C ASP A 32 3.48 4.73 -7.05
N LEU A 33 4.68 4.16 -7.17
CA LEU A 33 5.87 4.57 -6.41
C LEU A 33 6.22 6.05 -6.58
N ASP A 34 5.97 6.61 -7.77
CA ASP A 34 6.16 8.00 -8.15
C ASP A 34 4.85 8.80 -8.18
N GLY A 35 3.76 8.20 -7.69
CA GLY A 35 2.43 8.79 -7.61
C GLY A 35 2.26 9.79 -6.45
N GLY A 36 1.00 10.16 -6.19
CA GLY A 36 0.66 11.11 -5.13
C GLY A 36 0.81 10.53 -3.74
N ILE A 37 0.36 9.29 -3.53
CA ILE A 37 0.48 8.56 -2.27
C ILE A 37 0.90 7.12 -2.58
N PRO A 38 2.20 6.83 -2.67
CA PRO A 38 2.69 5.47 -2.91
C PRO A 38 2.09 4.48 -1.90
N CYS A 39 1.48 3.41 -2.41
CA CYS A 39 0.88 2.37 -1.58
C CYS A 39 1.63 1.05 -1.77
N GLN A 40 1.89 0.34 -0.67
CA GLN A 40 2.61 -0.93 -0.67
C GLN A 40 3.95 -0.87 -1.44
N PRO A 41 4.85 0.09 -1.18
CA PRO A 41 6.09 0.25 -1.93
C PRO A 41 7.02 -0.99 -1.83
N ASP A 42 6.86 -1.79 -0.77
CA ASP A 42 7.57 -3.06 -0.58
C ASP A 42 6.90 -4.25 -1.30
N GLY A 43 5.81 -4.03 -2.03
CA GLY A 43 5.03 -5.06 -2.72
C GLY A 43 3.90 -5.67 -1.88
N GLY A 44 3.65 -5.15 -0.67
CA GLY A 44 2.46 -5.47 0.11
C GLY A 44 2.38 -6.92 0.55
N LEU A 45 1.21 -7.38 0.97
CA LEU A 45 0.98 -8.78 1.35
C LEU A 45 1.00 -9.68 0.10
N LYS A 46 0.65 -9.13 -1.07
CA LYS A 46 0.50 -9.86 -2.32
C LYS A 46 1.83 -10.35 -2.89
N CYS A 47 2.86 -9.50 -2.94
CA CYS A 47 4.15 -9.83 -3.55
C CYS A 47 5.23 -10.11 -2.50
N PHE A 48 5.34 -9.31 -1.43
CA PHE A 48 6.32 -9.56 -0.36
C PHE A 48 5.98 -10.87 0.36
N GLY A 49 4.69 -11.12 0.56
CA GLY A 49 4.15 -12.27 1.27
C GLY A 49 3.48 -11.91 2.59
N HIS A 50 2.73 -12.87 3.11
CA HIS A 50 1.80 -12.68 4.22
C HIS A 50 1.93 -13.74 5.34
N PRO A 51 3.07 -13.79 6.05
CA PRO A 51 3.12 -14.47 7.34
C PRO A 51 2.24 -13.71 8.34
N ILE A 52 1.09 -14.29 8.73
CA ILE A 52 0.02 -13.60 9.47
C ILE A 52 0.56 -12.83 10.69
N GLY A 53 1.37 -13.48 11.53
CA GLY A 53 1.93 -12.86 12.75
C GLY A 53 3.00 -11.79 12.51
N ALA A 54 3.69 -11.81 11.36
CA ALA A 54 4.80 -10.89 11.11
C ALA A 54 4.43 -9.71 10.20
N SER A 55 3.32 -9.80 9.45
CA SER A 55 2.94 -8.80 8.45
C SER A 55 2.73 -7.41 9.07
N GLY A 56 2.09 -7.33 10.25
CA GLY A 56 1.90 -6.07 10.97
C GLY A 56 3.23 -5.37 11.32
N LEU A 57 4.19 -6.12 11.83
CA LEU A 57 5.51 -5.60 12.18
C LEU A 57 6.31 -5.19 10.94
N ARG A 58 6.21 -5.96 9.85
CA ARG A 58 6.85 -5.62 8.57
C ARG A 58 6.32 -4.28 8.04
N MET A 59 5.01 -4.07 8.01
CA MET A 59 4.43 -2.81 7.52
C MET A 59 4.96 -1.59 8.29
N LEU A 60 5.06 -1.69 9.63
CA LEU A 60 5.64 -0.62 10.45
C LEU A 60 7.14 -0.43 10.20
N TYR A 61 7.88 -1.51 9.97
CA TYR A 61 9.29 -1.43 9.64
C TYR A 61 9.53 -0.78 8.27
N GLU A 62 8.67 -1.06 7.28
CA GLU A 62 8.72 -0.40 5.98
C GLU A 62 8.47 1.11 6.11
N MET A 63 7.46 1.51 6.89
CA MET A 63 7.25 2.94 7.19
C MET A 63 8.48 3.57 7.85
N TYR A 64 9.14 2.86 8.77
CA TYR A 64 10.39 3.34 9.37
C TYR A 64 11.48 3.54 8.31
N LEU A 65 11.68 2.59 7.40
CA LEU A 65 12.68 2.69 6.34
C LEU A 65 12.38 3.88 5.41
N GLN A 66 11.14 4.02 4.95
CA GLN A 66 10.70 5.12 4.07
C GLN A 66 10.92 6.49 4.73
N LEU A 67 10.48 6.67 5.98
CA LEU A 67 10.64 7.93 6.71
C LEU A 67 12.09 8.32 6.97
N HIS A 68 13.00 7.34 7.02
CA HIS A 68 14.43 7.57 7.23
C HIS A 68 15.24 7.60 5.93
N GLY A 69 14.63 7.44 4.76
CA GLY A 69 15.33 7.33 3.49
C GLY A 69 16.26 6.10 3.42
N ARG A 70 15.86 5.00 4.05
CA ARG A 70 16.61 3.74 4.16
C ARG A 70 15.96 2.58 3.40
N ALA A 71 14.90 2.84 2.64
CA ALA A 71 14.15 1.81 1.92
C ALA A 71 14.86 1.29 0.64
N GLY A 72 16.03 1.84 0.30
CA GLY A 72 16.70 1.57 -0.96
C GLY A 72 16.30 2.57 -2.05
N GLU A 73 16.64 2.24 -3.30
CA GLU A 73 16.10 2.89 -4.49
C GLU A 73 14.84 2.14 -4.95
#